data_AF-A0A848L9E7-F1
#
_entry.id   AF-A0A848L9E7-F1
#
_cell.length_a   1.000
_cell.length_b   1.000
_cell.length_c   1.000
_cell.angle_alpha   90.00
_cell.angle_beta   90.00
_cell.angle_gamma   90.00
#
_symmetry.space_group_name_H-M   'P 1'
#
loop_
_entity.id
_entity.type
_entity.pdbx_description
1 polymer ?
#
loop_
_entity_poly.entity_id
_entity_poly.type
_entity_poly.pdbx_seq_one_letter_code
_entity_poly.pdbx_strand_id
1 'polypeptide(L)'
;MSHLLPTEDERTKLLEALGELVDQRGHATLVRAPIVRPNPAFFPDAWTPDGEGVRAMALRLMSHAGLGAFDVHVTLFANEAQPQYTASVGGVGTSHHKEGAAAWFAGFEGDTCLFGVDEAQLEDAEQLVGCLAHEVAHAYRYLHGLMVMEDRQHEEQLTDLTTIFLGFGLLTTNNTFRSRSSGAVVGALAEHRWSVGGGGYLSPQAMSFLLAAQVVARGSARDEVQMLKRELLPTQAAAFNAALRLLEREREALRDRLGVPPPSRWEELPPPARLPDAEDAWPSESEEEEGAEYTEEEEQDEEEADEPEGIAFRVPESRAVLFGVLGLLAMFLILIIHTTPWLLVLPVFGWWYGARYPHFYCSDGDCNRLVELTDARCPGCGQRLVATLRKSRDRWDAEEKYWRQQGGGPGARQDP
;
A
#
# COMPACT_ATOMS: atom_id res chain seq x y z
N MET A 1 -16.50 10.00 14.66
CA MET A 1 -15.07 10.39 14.67
C MET A 1 -14.21 9.50 15.56
N SER A 2 -14.68 9.00 16.71
CA SER A 2 -13.82 8.21 17.62
C SER A 2 -13.32 6.88 17.07
N HIS A 3 -13.97 6.27 16.06
CA HIS A 3 -13.53 5.01 15.46
C HIS A 3 -12.41 5.15 14.41
N LEU A 4 -12.08 6.39 14.00
CA LEU A 4 -11.04 6.67 13.00
C LEU A 4 -9.67 6.94 13.63
N LEU A 5 -9.62 7.07 14.96
CA LEU A 5 -8.40 7.35 15.70
C LEU A 5 -8.14 6.19 16.67
N PRO A 6 -6.87 5.88 16.97
CA PRO A 6 -6.52 5.03 18.11
C PRO A 6 -7.06 5.62 19.41
N THR A 7 -7.15 4.80 20.46
CA THR A 7 -7.53 5.28 21.80
C THR A 7 -6.51 6.30 22.32
N GLU A 8 -6.89 7.12 23.30
CA GLU A 8 -5.96 8.15 23.83
C GLU A 8 -4.69 7.56 24.45
N ASP A 9 -4.85 6.48 25.22
CA ASP A 9 -3.73 5.73 25.80
C ASP A 9 -2.83 5.14 24.70
N GLU A 10 -3.42 4.60 23.63
CA GLU A 10 -2.68 4.05 22.49
C GLU A 10 -1.93 5.16 21.74
N ARG A 11 -2.56 6.30 21.44
CA ARG A 11 -1.88 7.45 20.83
C ARG A 11 -0.70 7.92 21.68
N THR A 12 -0.88 7.93 23.00
CA THR A 12 0.16 8.32 23.95
C THR A 12 1.37 7.37 23.84
N LYS A 13 1.14 6.07 23.93
CA LYS A 13 2.21 5.05 23.77
C LYS A 13 2.90 5.11 22.41
N LEU A 14 2.14 5.31 21.34
CA LEU A 14 2.68 5.42 19.97
C LEU A 14 3.62 6.63 19.83
N LEU A 15 3.24 7.79 20.37
CA LEU A 15 4.09 8.98 20.34
C LEU A 15 5.30 8.86 21.26
N GLU A 16 5.18 8.18 22.39
CA GLU A 16 6.31 7.87 23.28
C GLU A 16 7.32 6.97 22.59
N ALA A 17 6.89 5.85 22.02
CA ALA A 17 7.78 4.94 21.29
C ALA A 17 8.44 5.62 20.07
N LEU A 18 7.72 6.51 19.37
CA LEU A 18 8.31 7.29 18.28
C LEU A 18 9.34 8.31 18.79
N GLY A 19 9.05 8.97 19.91
CA GLY A 19 9.99 9.87 20.58
C GLY A 19 11.25 9.14 21.05
N GLU A 20 11.12 7.94 21.62
CA GLU A 20 12.24 7.10 22.04
C GLU A 20 13.12 6.68 20.86
N LEU A 21 12.52 6.36 19.71
CA LEU A 21 13.28 6.07 18.49
C LEU A 21 14.03 7.30 17.99
N VAL A 22 13.39 8.47 18.02
CA VAL A 22 14.02 9.76 17.66
C VAL A 22 15.15 10.12 18.61
N ASP A 23 15.00 9.89 19.91
CA ASP A 23 16.06 10.15 20.90
C ASP A 23 17.29 9.26 20.64
N GLN A 24 17.07 7.98 20.31
CA GLN A 24 18.15 7.03 20.04
C GLN A 24 18.85 7.22 18.68
N ARG A 25 18.11 7.62 17.64
CA ARG A 25 18.61 7.68 16.25
C ARG A 25 18.76 9.09 15.69
N GLY A 26 18.33 10.10 16.45
CA GLY A 26 18.27 11.49 16.04
C GLY A 26 17.00 11.81 15.24
N HIS A 27 16.62 13.09 15.29
CA HIS A 27 15.42 13.59 14.61
C HIS A 27 15.58 13.74 13.09
N ALA A 28 16.82 13.74 12.58
CA ALA A 28 17.12 14.08 11.19
C ALA A 28 16.36 13.19 10.20
N THR A 29 16.36 11.87 10.41
CA THR A 29 15.64 10.93 9.55
C THR A 29 14.14 11.21 9.56
N LEU A 30 13.52 11.36 10.74
CA LEU A 30 12.09 11.63 10.84
C LEU A 30 11.64 12.89 10.06
N VAL A 31 12.46 13.96 10.08
CA VAL A 31 12.10 15.23 9.43
C VAL A 31 12.61 15.38 7.99
N ARG A 32 13.67 14.65 7.59
CA ARG A 32 14.30 14.79 6.26
C ARG A 32 14.05 13.60 5.33
N ALA A 33 13.83 12.39 5.83
CA ALA A 33 13.60 11.23 4.97
C ALA A 33 12.43 11.52 4.01
N PRO A 34 12.57 11.30 2.69
CA PRO A 34 11.45 11.47 1.77
C PRO A 34 10.38 10.44 2.11
N ILE A 35 9.10 10.80 1.93
CA ILE A 35 8.05 9.78 2.02
C ILE A 35 8.08 8.97 0.74
N VAL A 36 8.53 7.72 0.85
CA VAL A 36 8.74 6.82 -0.29
C VAL A 36 7.39 6.41 -0.88
N ARG A 37 7.29 6.48 -2.21
CA ARG A 37 6.09 6.19 -2.99
C ARG A 37 6.35 5.03 -3.94
N PRO A 38 5.36 4.18 -4.25
CA PRO A 38 5.51 3.07 -5.19
C PRO A 38 5.43 3.62 -6.63
N ASN A 39 6.45 4.38 -7.06
CA ASN A 39 6.49 4.96 -8.40
C ASN A 39 7.93 5.07 -8.93
N PRO A 40 8.09 5.36 -10.24
CA PRO A 40 9.41 5.41 -10.88
C PRO A 40 10.39 6.45 -10.31
N ALA A 41 9.93 7.44 -9.53
CA ALA A 41 10.84 8.40 -8.90
C ALA A 41 11.61 7.80 -7.72
N PHE A 42 11.10 6.71 -7.12
CA PHE A 42 11.73 5.98 -6.02
C PHE A 42 12.19 4.58 -6.44
N PHE A 43 11.52 3.99 -7.43
CA PHE A 43 11.80 2.67 -7.98
C PHE A 43 11.91 2.78 -9.51
N PRO A 44 12.99 3.37 -10.04
CA PRO A 44 13.16 3.59 -11.47
C PRO A 44 13.48 2.29 -12.24
N ASP A 45 13.94 1.25 -11.54
CA ASP A 45 14.31 -0.03 -12.12
C ASP A 45 13.07 -0.71 -12.71
N ALA A 46 13.22 -1.34 -13.88
CA ALA A 46 12.14 -2.10 -14.48
C ALA A 46 11.80 -3.31 -13.59
N TRP A 47 10.52 -3.46 -13.25
CA TRP A 47 10.09 -4.58 -12.41
C TRP A 47 10.10 -5.90 -13.19
N THR A 48 10.83 -6.88 -12.67
CA THR A 48 10.77 -8.28 -13.08
C THR A 48 10.23 -9.11 -11.91
N PRO A 49 9.28 -10.03 -12.12
CA PRO A 49 8.71 -10.87 -11.06
C PRO A 49 9.64 -12.05 -10.74
N ASP A 50 10.89 -11.75 -10.35
CA ASP A 50 11.94 -12.71 -10.03
C ASP A 50 12.85 -12.19 -8.90
N GLY A 51 13.88 -12.96 -8.55
CA GLY A 51 14.79 -12.63 -7.45
C GLY A 51 15.56 -11.33 -7.69
N GLU A 52 15.86 -11.00 -8.95
CA GLU A 52 16.59 -9.78 -9.31
C GLU A 52 15.72 -8.54 -9.12
N GLY A 53 14.45 -8.58 -9.55
CA GLY A 53 13.50 -7.49 -9.33
C GLY A 53 13.28 -7.23 -7.84
N VAL A 54 13.14 -8.30 -7.03
CA VAL A 54 13.05 -8.19 -5.56
C VAL A 54 14.32 -7.60 -4.98
N ARG A 55 15.49 -8.06 -5.42
CA ARG A 55 16.79 -7.56 -4.94
C ARG A 55 16.95 -6.08 -5.24
N ALA A 56 16.65 -5.63 -6.46
CA ALA A 56 16.70 -4.23 -6.85
C ALA A 56 15.79 -3.37 -5.95
N MET A 57 14.55 -3.81 -5.74
CA MET A 57 13.60 -3.14 -4.86
C MET A 57 14.10 -3.06 -3.41
N ALA A 58 14.64 -4.15 -2.88
CA ALA A 58 15.19 -4.20 -1.53
C ALA A 58 16.42 -3.29 -1.38
N LEU A 59 17.31 -3.24 -2.37
CA LEU A 59 18.47 -2.34 -2.37
C LEU A 59 18.07 -0.86 -2.36
N ARG A 60 16.99 -0.48 -3.08
CA ARG A 60 16.43 0.88 -3.03
C ARG A 60 15.91 1.22 -1.63
N LEU A 61 15.16 0.31 -1.02
CA LEU A 61 14.65 0.48 0.35
C LEU A 61 15.78 0.54 1.37
N MET A 62 16.79 -0.33 1.28
CA MET A 62 17.99 -0.31 2.12
C MET A 62 18.71 1.05 2.00
N SER A 63 18.89 1.54 0.77
CA SER A 63 19.48 2.86 0.52
C SER A 63 18.69 3.99 1.17
N HIS A 64 17.35 3.97 1.05
CA HIS A 64 16.48 4.93 1.74
C HIS A 64 16.58 4.87 3.26
N ALA A 65 16.76 3.67 3.82
CA ALA A 65 16.95 3.47 5.25
C ALA A 65 18.34 3.90 5.76
N GLY A 66 19.24 4.35 4.87
CA GLY A 66 20.63 4.66 5.20
C GLY A 66 21.52 3.42 5.33
N LEU A 67 21.10 2.30 4.74
CA LEU A 67 21.78 1.00 4.74
C LEU A 67 22.34 0.63 3.36
N GLY A 68 22.49 1.60 2.45
CA GLY A 68 22.96 1.35 1.07
C GLY A 68 24.41 0.90 0.94
N ALA A 69 25.15 0.79 2.05
CA ALA A 69 26.48 0.19 2.07
C ALA A 69 26.45 -1.35 2.12
N PHE A 70 25.29 -1.94 2.40
CA PHE A 70 25.09 -3.38 2.44
C PHE A 70 24.51 -3.87 1.13
N ASP A 71 24.98 -5.02 0.68
CA ASP A 71 24.37 -5.76 -0.41
C ASP A 71 23.10 -6.50 0.06
N VAL A 72 22.33 -7.03 -0.89
CA VAL A 72 21.11 -7.79 -0.61
C VAL A 72 21.16 -9.13 -1.34
N HIS A 73 20.88 -10.20 -0.59
CA HIS A 73 20.60 -11.52 -1.13
C HIS A 73 19.12 -11.86 -0.91
N VAL A 74 18.46 -12.34 -1.97
CA VAL A 74 17.05 -12.74 -1.95
C VAL A 74 16.93 -14.22 -2.23
N THR A 75 16.26 -14.94 -1.34
CA THR A 75 15.80 -16.31 -1.60
C THR A 75 14.31 -16.33 -1.89
N LEU A 76 13.94 -16.74 -3.10
CA LEU A 76 12.56 -17.04 -3.44
C LEU A 76 12.18 -18.44 -2.94
N PHE A 77 10.93 -18.59 -2.49
CA PHE A 77 10.40 -19.90 -2.10
C PHE A 77 8.97 -20.11 -2.59
N ALA A 78 8.68 -21.32 -3.06
CA ALA A 78 7.35 -21.76 -3.46
C ALA A 78 6.71 -22.62 -2.35
N ASN A 79 5.59 -22.18 -1.78
CA ASN A 79 4.85 -22.83 -0.69
C ASN A 79 5.64 -22.95 0.64
N GLU A 80 5.01 -23.46 1.71
CA GLU A 80 5.60 -23.71 3.06
C GLU A 80 6.81 -24.68 3.09
N ALA A 81 7.45 -24.96 1.95
CA ALA A 81 8.69 -25.69 1.89
C ALA A 81 9.82 -24.82 2.47
N GLN A 82 10.28 -25.20 3.66
CA GLN A 82 11.38 -24.57 4.40
C GLN A 82 12.60 -24.33 3.49
N PRO A 83 13.01 -23.08 3.23
CA PRO A 83 14.37 -22.84 2.77
C PRO A 83 15.36 -23.29 3.83
N GLN A 84 16.21 -24.26 3.48
CA GLN A 84 17.34 -24.73 4.30
C GLN A 84 18.49 -23.72 4.24
N TYR A 85 18.33 -22.51 4.77
CA TYR A 85 19.47 -21.67 5.07
C TYR A 85 19.88 -21.86 6.53
N THR A 86 20.93 -22.66 6.72
CA THR A 86 21.67 -22.78 7.98
C THR A 86 22.86 -21.82 7.94
N ALA A 87 22.62 -20.53 8.16
CA ALA A 87 23.71 -19.59 8.42
C ALA A 87 24.16 -19.78 9.88
N SER A 88 25.10 -20.71 10.07
CA SER A 88 25.80 -20.93 11.33
C SER A 88 27.21 -20.37 11.26
N VAL A 89 27.40 -19.05 11.35
CA VAL A 89 28.63 -18.44 11.90
C VAL A 89 28.28 -17.08 12.50
N GLY A 90 28.24 -16.97 13.83
CA GLY A 90 28.37 -15.66 14.50
C GLY A 90 27.45 -15.34 15.67
N GLY A 91 26.32 -16.03 15.86
CA GLY A 91 25.47 -15.76 17.02
C GLY A 91 24.08 -16.36 16.87
N VAL A 92 23.59 -16.93 17.97
CA VAL A 92 22.33 -17.68 18.04
C VAL A 92 21.16 -16.83 17.55
N GLY A 93 20.56 -17.24 16.43
CA GLY A 93 19.27 -16.76 15.96
C GLY A 93 18.51 -17.92 15.33
N THR A 94 17.63 -18.56 16.09
CA THR A 94 16.62 -19.45 15.53
C THR A 94 15.63 -18.61 14.73
N SER A 95 15.82 -18.51 13.41
CA SER A 95 14.82 -17.95 12.49
C SER A 95 13.67 -18.95 12.38
N HIS A 96 12.73 -18.89 13.32
CA HIS A 96 11.50 -19.65 13.23
C HIS A 96 10.62 -19.05 12.13
N HIS A 97 10.35 -19.87 11.09
CA HIS A 97 9.43 -19.56 9.99
C HIS A 97 8.15 -18.89 10.49
N LYS A 98 7.76 -17.79 9.84
CA LYS A 98 6.38 -17.28 9.86
C LYS A 98 5.61 -18.08 8.81
N GLU A 99 4.75 -19.01 9.21
CA GLU A 99 3.72 -19.57 8.32
C GLU A 99 2.97 -18.42 7.64
N GLY A 100 3.01 -18.35 6.30
CA GLY A 100 2.28 -17.35 5.51
C GLY A 100 2.86 -15.92 5.46
N ALA A 101 4.14 -15.70 5.78
CA ALA A 101 4.75 -14.38 5.57
C ALA A 101 5.13 -14.15 4.09
N ALA A 102 4.68 -13.03 3.54
CA ALA A 102 4.98 -12.59 2.18
C ALA A 102 6.49 -12.34 1.95
N ALA A 103 7.17 -11.84 2.97
CA ALA A 103 8.62 -11.67 3.01
C ALA A 103 9.12 -11.82 4.45
N TRP A 104 10.42 -12.10 4.63
CA TRP A 104 11.09 -12.02 5.93
C TRP A 104 12.54 -11.56 5.80
N PHE A 105 13.01 -10.86 6.82
CA PHE A 105 14.43 -10.61 7.08
C PHE A 105 15.06 -11.81 7.81
N ALA A 106 16.14 -12.36 7.26
CA ALA A 106 16.83 -13.55 7.77
C ALA A 106 18.13 -13.23 8.54
N GLY A 107 18.59 -11.97 8.52
CA GLY A 107 19.84 -11.57 9.17
C GLY A 107 20.85 -10.98 8.19
N PHE A 108 22.10 -10.91 8.64
CA PHE A 108 23.24 -10.47 7.84
C PHE A 108 24.27 -11.59 7.72
N GLU A 109 24.92 -11.68 6.56
CA GLU A 109 26.11 -12.46 6.32
C GLU A 109 27.20 -11.53 5.76
N GLY A 110 28.18 -11.16 6.60
CA GLY A 110 29.16 -10.13 6.26
C GLY A 110 28.47 -8.79 5.96
N ASP A 111 28.72 -8.26 4.76
CA ASP A 111 28.12 -7.01 4.27
C ASP A 111 26.83 -7.25 3.44
N THR A 112 26.26 -8.46 3.50
CA THR A 112 25.05 -8.83 2.75
C THR A 112 23.85 -9.03 3.68
N CYS A 113 22.75 -8.34 3.40
CA CYS A 113 21.47 -8.47 4.08
C CYS A 113 20.62 -9.57 3.41
N LEU A 114 20.14 -10.53 4.20
CA LEU A 114 19.45 -11.71 3.70
C LEU A 114 17.92 -11.53 3.83
N PHE A 115 17.19 -11.68 2.72
CA PHE A 115 15.72 -11.69 2.70
C PHE A 115 15.18 -12.98 2.07
N GLY A 116 14.01 -13.42 2.53
CA GLY A 116 13.20 -14.43 1.84
C GLY A 116 11.89 -13.83 1.35
N VAL A 117 11.42 -14.23 0.17
CA VAL A 117 10.15 -13.76 -0.42
C VAL A 117 9.36 -14.93 -1.02
N ASP A 118 8.06 -14.97 -0.72
CA ASP A 118 7.15 -15.98 -1.27
C ASP A 118 6.93 -15.67 -2.76
N GLU A 119 7.19 -16.66 -3.63
CA GLU A 119 7.01 -16.51 -5.08
C GLU A 119 5.59 -16.06 -5.46
N ALA A 120 4.58 -16.44 -4.66
CA ALA A 120 3.20 -16.01 -4.89
C ALA A 120 2.98 -14.50 -4.71
N GLN A 121 3.95 -13.77 -4.13
CA GLN A 121 3.88 -12.32 -3.93
C GLN A 121 4.47 -11.53 -5.11
N LEU A 122 5.16 -12.18 -6.03
CA LEU A 122 5.80 -11.52 -7.18
C LEU A 122 4.78 -10.95 -8.18
N GLU A 123 3.53 -11.44 -8.14
CA GLU A 123 2.43 -10.94 -8.97
C GLU A 123 1.91 -9.55 -8.55
N ASP A 124 2.13 -9.13 -7.30
CA ASP A 124 1.66 -7.84 -6.75
C ASP A 124 2.86 -7.04 -6.21
N ALA A 125 3.58 -6.38 -7.12
CA ALA A 125 4.78 -5.58 -6.80
C ALA A 125 4.49 -4.45 -5.80
N GLU A 126 3.30 -3.83 -5.86
CA GLU A 126 2.90 -2.78 -4.92
C GLU A 126 2.71 -3.32 -3.50
N GLN A 127 2.16 -4.53 -3.36
CA GLN A 127 2.07 -5.19 -2.06
C GLN A 127 3.46 -5.60 -1.58
N LEU A 128 4.27 -6.18 -2.46
CA LEU A 128 5.60 -6.67 -2.10
C LEU A 128 6.51 -5.55 -1.61
N VAL A 129 6.50 -4.37 -2.23
CA VAL A 129 7.35 -3.24 -1.81
C VAL A 129 7.04 -2.80 -0.37
N GLY A 130 5.78 -2.82 0.05
CA GLY A 130 5.43 -2.50 1.43
C GLY A 130 5.79 -3.63 2.41
N CYS A 131 5.78 -4.89 1.98
CA CYS A 131 6.28 -6.01 2.79
C CYS A 131 7.80 -5.92 2.96
N LEU A 132 8.55 -5.69 1.88
CA LEU A 132 10.00 -5.48 1.95
C LEU A 132 10.36 -4.25 2.79
N ALA A 133 9.58 -3.17 2.72
CA ALA A 133 9.80 -2.01 3.58
C ALA A 133 9.70 -2.33 5.09
N HIS A 134 8.81 -3.26 5.46
CA HIS A 134 8.74 -3.80 6.83
C HIS A 134 10.00 -4.60 7.19
N GLU A 135 10.42 -5.49 6.31
CA GLU A 135 11.61 -6.31 6.56
C GLU A 135 12.92 -5.50 6.57
N VAL A 136 13.00 -4.43 5.77
CA VAL A 136 14.10 -3.45 5.83
C VAL A 136 14.09 -2.70 7.15
N ALA A 137 12.93 -2.41 7.72
CA ALA A 137 12.84 -1.84 9.06
C ALA A 137 13.32 -2.83 10.13
N HIS A 138 13.08 -4.14 9.98
CA HIS A 138 13.73 -5.17 10.82
C HIS A 138 15.25 -5.13 10.70
N ALA A 139 15.78 -5.07 9.47
CA ALA A 139 17.23 -4.96 9.22
C ALA A 139 17.83 -3.70 9.88
N TYR A 140 17.16 -2.55 9.76
CA TYR A 140 17.54 -1.29 10.42
C TYR A 140 17.60 -1.44 11.93
N ARG A 141 16.57 -2.04 12.53
CA ARG A 141 16.49 -2.25 13.99
C ARG A 141 17.58 -3.21 14.47
N TYR A 142 17.84 -4.27 13.71
CA TYR A 142 18.92 -5.21 13.99
C TYR A 142 20.29 -4.54 14.01
N LEU A 143 20.66 -3.83 12.93
CA LEU A 143 21.97 -3.17 12.82
C LEU A 143 22.20 -2.09 13.87
N HIS A 144 21.12 -1.46 14.34
CA HIS A 144 21.20 -0.40 15.34
C HIS A 144 20.99 -0.89 16.77
N GLY A 145 20.87 -2.19 17.00
CA GLY A 145 20.71 -2.76 18.34
C GLY A 145 19.40 -2.37 19.02
N LEU A 146 18.34 -2.13 18.23
CA LEU A 146 17.02 -1.68 18.71
C LEU A 146 16.04 -2.84 18.96
N MET A 147 16.44 -4.07 18.67
CA MET A 147 15.58 -5.26 18.73
C MET A 147 15.14 -5.59 20.17
N VAL A 148 13.86 -5.84 20.36
CA VAL A 148 13.28 -6.35 21.60
C VAL A 148 13.02 -7.84 21.46
N MET A 149 13.90 -8.67 22.04
CA MET A 149 13.85 -10.13 21.86
C MET A 149 12.81 -10.83 22.75
N GLU A 150 12.42 -10.21 23.87
CA GLU A 150 11.55 -10.83 24.88
C GLU A 150 10.07 -10.81 24.51
N ASP A 151 9.64 -9.78 23.78
CA ASP A 151 8.25 -9.61 23.32
C ASP A 151 8.22 -9.40 21.81
N ARG A 152 8.06 -10.51 21.09
CA ARG A 152 7.95 -10.51 19.62
C ARG A 152 6.78 -9.67 19.13
N GLN A 153 5.65 -9.66 19.85
CA GLN A 153 4.48 -8.90 19.41
C GLN A 153 4.79 -7.41 19.45
N HIS A 154 5.42 -6.97 20.53
CA HIS A 154 5.88 -5.60 20.67
C HIS A 154 6.95 -5.23 19.64
N GLU A 155 7.89 -6.14 19.36
CA GLU A 155 8.92 -5.91 18.34
C GLU A 155 8.31 -5.63 16.96
N GLU A 156 7.31 -6.41 16.51
CA GLU A 156 6.65 -6.14 15.22
C GLU A 156 5.95 -4.77 15.19
N GLN A 157 5.40 -4.30 16.32
CA GLN A 157 4.82 -2.94 16.42
C GLN A 157 5.89 -1.85 16.33
N LEU A 158 7.05 -2.09 16.95
CA LEU A 158 8.18 -1.18 16.87
C LEU A 158 8.80 -1.19 15.47
N THR A 159 8.78 -2.32 14.77
CA THR A 159 9.17 -2.41 13.35
C THR A 159 8.22 -1.59 12.48
N ASP A 160 6.90 -1.76 12.62
CA ASP A 160 5.90 -0.95 11.92
C ASP A 160 6.12 0.55 12.17
N LEU A 161 6.36 0.94 13.43
CA LEU A 161 6.67 2.31 13.80
C LEU A 161 7.98 2.80 13.15
N THR A 162 8.98 1.93 13.06
CA THR A 162 10.26 2.24 12.42
C THR A 162 10.09 2.48 10.92
N THR A 163 9.14 1.81 10.26
CA THR A 163 8.82 2.09 8.84
C THR A 163 8.36 3.54 8.65
N ILE A 164 7.61 4.09 9.61
CA ILE A 164 7.21 5.51 9.59
C ILE A 164 8.44 6.41 9.73
N PHE A 165 9.28 6.13 10.73
CA PHE A 165 10.50 6.91 10.99
C PHE A 165 11.43 6.98 9.75
N LEU A 166 11.54 5.87 9.01
CA LEU A 166 12.37 5.75 7.80
C LEU A 166 11.73 6.37 6.54
N GLY A 167 10.47 6.80 6.60
CA GLY A 167 9.75 7.39 5.46
C GLY A 167 8.99 6.39 4.59
N PHE A 168 8.90 5.12 4.99
CA PHE A 168 8.13 4.08 4.29
C PHE A 168 6.64 4.06 4.65
N GLY A 169 6.19 5.01 5.47
CA GLY A 169 4.88 4.93 6.10
C GLY A 169 3.69 4.90 5.14
N LEU A 170 3.79 5.44 3.93
CA LEU A 170 2.75 5.29 2.91
C LEU A 170 2.58 3.82 2.49
N LEU A 171 3.69 3.16 2.16
CA LEU A 171 3.74 1.77 1.68
C LEU A 171 3.16 0.83 2.75
N THR A 172 3.67 0.93 3.97
CA THR A 172 3.31 0.01 5.06
C THR A 172 1.91 0.26 5.61
N THR A 173 1.46 1.52 5.64
CA THR A 173 0.09 1.86 6.04
C THR A 173 -0.94 1.24 5.08
N ASN A 174 -0.68 1.26 3.77
CA ASN A 174 -1.57 0.62 2.79
C ASN A 174 -1.59 -0.91 2.92
N ASN A 175 -0.47 -1.53 3.29
CA ASN A 175 -0.39 -2.99 3.47
C ASN A 175 -1.14 -3.52 4.70
N THR A 176 -1.33 -2.71 5.75
CA THR A 176 -1.99 -3.16 7.00
C THR A 176 -3.41 -3.73 6.86
N PHE A 177 -4.16 -3.34 5.82
CA PHE A 177 -5.52 -3.84 5.62
C PHE A 177 -5.55 -5.24 4.99
N ARG A 178 -4.60 -5.53 4.10
CA ARG A 178 -4.56 -6.79 3.34
C ARG A 178 -3.99 -7.94 4.18
N SER A 179 -3.05 -7.68 5.07
CA SER A 179 -2.55 -8.67 6.04
C SER A 179 -3.63 -9.18 7.01
N ARG A 180 -4.74 -8.44 7.18
CA ARG A 180 -5.89 -8.91 7.98
C ARG A 180 -6.83 -9.83 7.20
N SER A 181 -6.80 -9.81 5.87
CA SER A 181 -7.66 -10.65 5.02
C SER A 181 -7.05 -12.01 4.66
N SER A 182 -5.76 -12.26 4.92
CA SER A 182 -5.10 -13.54 4.63
C SER A 182 -5.37 -14.67 5.65
N GLY A 183 -6.36 -14.51 6.54
CA GLY A 183 -6.84 -15.60 7.40
C GLY A 183 -7.67 -16.62 6.60
N ALA A 184 -7.15 -17.84 6.45
CA ALA A 184 -7.76 -18.91 5.66
C ALA A 184 -9.21 -19.25 6.06
N VAL A 185 -10.10 -19.37 5.07
CA VAL A 185 -11.43 -19.99 5.22
C VAL A 185 -11.28 -21.50 5.08
N VAL A 186 -11.39 -22.24 6.19
CA VAL A 186 -11.46 -23.70 6.17
C VAL A 186 -12.92 -24.15 6.34
N GLY A 187 -13.54 -24.59 5.24
CA GLY A 187 -14.78 -25.39 5.26
C GLY A 187 -16.12 -24.64 5.04
N ALA A 188 -17.22 -25.39 5.17
CA ALA A 188 -18.60 -24.98 4.81
C ALA A 188 -19.42 -24.38 5.97
N LEU A 189 -18.79 -24.10 7.11
CA LEU A 189 -19.39 -23.34 8.21
C LEU A 189 -18.56 -22.07 8.36
N ALA A 190 -19.08 -20.97 7.82
CA ALA A 190 -18.61 -19.63 8.15
C ALA A 190 -19.02 -19.31 9.60
N GLU A 191 -18.35 -19.95 10.56
CA GLU A 191 -18.25 -19.39 11.90
C GLU A 191 -17.38 -18.13 11.75
N HIS A 192 -18.01 -16.96 11.82
CA HIS A 192 -17.33 -15.70 12.03
C HIS A 192 -16.69 -15.72 13.42
N ARG A 193 -15.61 -16.48 13.56
CA ARG A 193 -14.70 -16.37 14.68
C ARG A 193 -13.92 -15.10 14.43
N TRP A 194 -14.36 -14.01 15.09
CA TRP A 194 -13.53 -12.83 15.26
C TRP A 194 -12.25 -13.31 15.93
N SER A 195 -11.20 -13.58 15.15
CA SER A 195 -9.88 -13.79 15.70
C SER A 195 -9.43 -12.43 16.22
N VAL A 196 -9.63 -12.21 17.52
CA VAL A 196 -8.93 -11.17 18.29
C VAL A 196 -7.45 -11.56 18.48
N GLY A 197 -6.91 -12.48 17.65
CA GLY A 197 -5.51 -12.82 17.57
C GLY A 197 -4.80 -11.83 16.64
N GLY A 198 -4.42 -10.68 17.20
CA GLY A 198 -3.64 -9.65 16.50
C GLY A 198 -2.23 -10.16 16.20
N GLY A 199 -1.90 -10.25 14.92
CA GLY A 199 -0.60 -10.73 14.42
C GLY A 199 0.56 -9.77 14.66
N GLY A 200 0.70 -9.16 15.83
CA GLY A 200 1.81 -8.25 16.12
C GLY A 200 1.64 -6.85 15.56
N TYR A 201 1.21 -6.72 14.30
CA TYR A 201 1.17 -5.43 13.59
C TYR A 201 0.27 -4.37 14.24
N LEU A 202 0.64 -3.11 14.02
CA LEU A 202 -0.16 -1.94 14.33
C LEU A 202 -1.47 -1.94 13.53
N SER A 203 -2.52 -1.39 14.14
CA SER A 203 -3.80 -1.22 13.43
C SER A 203 -3.68 -0.20 12.29
N PRO A 204 -4.54 -0.26 11.26
CA PRO A 204 -4.59 0.76 10.21
C PRO A 204 -4.76 2.18 10.78
N GLN A 205 -5.49 2.32 11.89
CA GLN A 205 -5.66 3.59 12.60
C GLN A 205 -4.35 4.05 13.26
N ALA A 206 -3.61 3.14 13.89
CA ALA A 206 -2.32 3.43 14.53
C ALA A 206 -1.26 3.83 13.50
N MET A 207 -1.16 3.08 12.39
CA MET A 207 -0.26 3.42 11.28
C MET A 207 -0.60 4.78 10.66
N SER A 208 -1.88 5.01 10.36
CA SER A 208 -2.34 6.30 9.83
C SER A 208 -2.09 7.46 10.81
N PHE A 209 -2.17 7.20 12.11
CA PHE A 209 -1.89 8.20 13.15
C PHE A 209 -0.40 8.54 13.25
N LEU A 210 0.48 7.54 13.23
CA LEU A 210 1.94 7.75 13.22
C LEU A 210 2.40 8.47 11.95
N LEU A 211 1.87 8.09 10.77
CA LEU A 211 2.16 8.79 9.52
C LEU A 211 1.74 10.27 9.59
N ALA A 212 0.56 10.56 10.15
CA ALA A 212 0.14 11.94 10.41
C ALA A 212 1.06 12.66 11.39
N ALA A 213 1.57 11.98 12.42
CA ALA A 213 2.52 12.54 13.37
C ALA A 213 3.84 12.94 12.71
N GLN A 214 4.41 12.08 11.86
CA GLN A 214 5.61 12.41 11.08
C GLN A 214 5.38 13.65 10.21
N VAL A 215 4.29 13.66 9.43
CA VAL A 215 3.92 14.75 8.52
C VAL A 215 3.76 16.10 9.25
N VAL A 216 3.10 16.10 10.41
CA VAL A 216 2.92 17.32 11.22
C VAL A 216 4.23 17.75 11.88
N ALA A 217 4.98 16.81 12.48
CA ALA A 217 6.24 17.11 13.15
C ALA A 217 7.25 17.73 12.19
N ARG A 218 7.37 17.18 10.98
CA ARG A 218 8.26 17.71 9.92
C ARG A 218 7.70 18.94 9.20
N GLY A 219 6.48 19.37 9.50
CA GLY A 219 5.87 20.53 8.87
C GLY A 219 5.71 20.40 7.36
N SER A 220 5.33 19.21 6.89
CA SER A 220 5.14 18.90 5.47
C SER A 220 4.32 19.94 4.71
N ALA A 221 4.69 20.17 3.46
CA ALA A 221 3.99 21.09 2.57
C ALA A 221 2.60 20.54 2.18
N ARG A 222 1.71 21.46 1.77
CA ARG A 222 0.29 21.12 1.48
C ARG A 222 0.14 20.13 0.33
N ASP A 223 1.03 20.19 -0.65
CA ASP A 223 1.09 19.30 -1.80
C ASP A 223 1.45 17.86 -1.40
N GLU A 224 2.46 17.67 -0.54
CA GLU A 224 2.82 16.36 0.02
C GLU A 224 1.65 15.78 0.83
N VAL A 225 1.03 16.59 1.69
CA VAL A 225 -0.17 16.19 2.45
C VAL A 225 -1.32 15.78 1.54
N GLN A 226 -1.54 16.50 0.43
CA GLN A 226 -2.61 16.19 -0.51
C GLN A 226 -2.28 14.95 -1.35
N MET A 227 -1.00 14.72 -1.66
CA MET A 227 -0.52 13.49 -2.29
C MET A 227 -0.85 12.27 -1.43
N LEU A 228 -0.48 12.29 -0.14
CA LEU A 228 -0.76 11.18 0.78
C LEU A 228 -2.25 10.85 0.86
N LYS A 229 -3.11 11.87 0.88
CA LYS A 229 -4.57 11.65 0.90
C LYS A 229 -5.12 10.96 -0.34
N ARG A 230 -4.45 11.09 -1.48
CA ARG A 230 -4.84 10.44 -2.74
C ARG A 230 -4.30 9.01 -2.82
N GLU A 231 -3.09 8.78 -2.32
CA GLU A 231 -2.41 7.48 -2.44
C GLU A 231 -2.73 6.51 -1.29
N LEU A 232 -3.17 7.02 -0.13
CA LEU A 232 -3.68 6.16 0.92
C LEU A 232 -5.01 5.52 0.52
N LEU A 233 -5.17 4.23 0.84
CA LEU A 233 -6.43 3.52 0.71
C LEU A 233 -7.56 4.25 1.48
N PRO A 234 -8.83 4.16 1.04
CA PRO A 234 -9.90 5.03 1.56
C PRO A 234 -10.07 5.05 3.09
N THR A 235 -9.94 3.89 3.74
CA THR A 235 -10.05 3.77 5.20
C THR A 235 -8.88 4.45 5.91
N GLN A 236 -7.66 4.22 5.43
CA GLN A 236 -6.43 4.82 5.94
C GLN A 236 -6.42 6.32 5.70
N ALA A 237 -6.82 6.78 4.51
CA ALA A 237 -6.96 8.19 4.20
C ALA A 237 -7.93 8.89 5.16
N ALA A 238 -9.05 8.25 5.52
CA ALA A 238 -9.99 8.80 6.50
C ALA A 238 -9.39 8.89 7.92
N ALA A 239 -8.66 7.87 8.35
CA ALA A 239 -7.95 7.84 9.65
C ALA A 239 -6.83 8.89 9.70
N PHE A 240 -5.98 8.93 8.68
CA PHE A 240 -4.90 9.91 8.50
C PHE A 240 -5.45 11.34 8.54
N ASN A 241 -6.55 11.62 7.82
CA ASN A 241 -7.21 12.92 7.86
C ASN A 241 -7.74 13.30 9.25
N ALA A 242 -8.24 12.34 10.01
CA ALA A 242 -8.65 12.59 11.39
C ALA A 242 -7.45 12.90 12.29
N ALA A 243 -6.36 12.15 12.14
CA ALA A 243 -5.13 12.33 12.91
C ALA A 243 -4.46 13.67 12.61
N LEU A 244 -4.36 14.06 11.33
CA LEU A 244 -3.85 15.37 10.93
C LEU A 244 -4.60 16.52 11.61
N ARG A 245 -5.94 16.50 11.60
CA ARG A 245 -6.74 17.56 12.24
C ARG A 245 -6.52 17.68 13.74
N LEU A 246 -6.24 16.56 14.40
CA LEU A 246 -5.93 16.52 15.82
C LEU A 246 -4.53 17.10 16.08
N LEU A 247 -3.53 16.52 15.43
CA LEU A 247 -2.11 16.80 15.69
C LEU A 247 -1.69 18.21 15.23
N GLU A 248 -2.28 18.73 14.15
CA GLU A 248 -1.95 20.06 13.63
C GLU A 248 -2.25 21.19 14.63
N ARG A 249 -3.26 21.00 15.50
CA ARG A 249 -3.60 21.96 16.57
C ARG A 249 -2.58 21.98 17.69
N GLU A 250 -1.83 20.90 17.84
CA GLU A 250 -0.88 20.63 18.91
C GLU A 250 0.54 20.48 18.35
N ARG A 251 0.81 21.04 17.17
CA ARG A 251 2.05 20.82 16.41
C ARG A 251 3.32 21.03 17.24
N GLU A 252 3.42 22.12 17.99
CA GLU A 252 4.61 22.38 18.81
C GLU A 252 4.71 21.40 19.99
N ALA A 253 3.59 21.08 20.65
CA ALA A 253 3.57 20.07 21.71
C ALA A 253 3.94 18.66 21.19
N LEU A 254 3.51 18.32 19.97
CA LEU A 254 3.92 17.08 19.29
C LEU A 254 5.43 17.07 19.04
N ARG A 255 6.00 18.17 18.53
CA ARG A 255 7.45 18.27 18.29
C ARG A 255 8.25 18.13 19.57
N ASP A 256 7.85 18.84 20.63
CA ASP A 256 8.47 18.75 21.94
C ASP A 256 8.43 17.31 22.46
N ARG A 257 7.28 16.64 22.34
CA ARG A 257 7.12 15.24 22.75
C ARG A 257 8.00 14.26 21.97
N LEU A 258 8.19 14.52 20.67
CA LEU A 258 9.04 13.69 19.81
C LEU A 258 10.53 14.07 19.87
N GLY A 259 10.91 15.08 20.64
CA GLY A 259 12.30 15.58 20.66
C GLY A 259 12.74 16.25 19.34
N VAL A 260 11.78 16.73 18.53
CA VAL A 260 12.05 17.37 17.23
C VAL A 260 12.23 18.88 17.43
N PRO A 261 13.40 19.47 17.10
CA PRO A 261 13.60 20.91 17.23
C PRO A 261 12.77 21.69 16.19
N PRO A 262 12.59 23.00 16.37
CA PRO A 262 11.88 23.83 15.39
C PRO A 262 12.60 23.85 14.02
N PRO A 263 11.87 24.07 12.90
CA PRO A 263 12.41 23.99 11.55
C PRO A 263 13.65 24.85 11.26
N SER A 264 13.80 25.97 11.97
CA SER A 264 14.97 26.85 11.84
C SER A 264 16.29 26.19 12.23
N ARG A 265 16.26 25.07 12.97
CA ARG A 265 17.46 24.29 13.32
C ARG A 265 17.72 23.14 12.35
N TRP A 266 16.85 22.90 11.37
CA TRP A 266 17.03 21.79 10.44
C TRP A 266 17.96 22.14 9.28
N GLU A 267 18.21 23.42 9.02
CA GLU A 267 19.08 23.88 7.92
C GLU A 267 20.52 23.39 8.05
N GLU A 268 20.95 23.06 9.27
CA GLU A 268 22.27 22.50 9.59
C GLU A 268 22.32 20.97 9.37
N LEU A 269 21.19 20.31 9.12
CA LEU A 269 21.16 18.87 8.88
C LEU A 269 21.73 18.53 7.50
N PRO A 270 22.47 17.41 7.37
CA PRO A 270 22.91 16.95 6.07
C PRO A 270 21.71 16.76 5.13
N PRO A 271 21.88 17.03 3.82
CA PRO A 271 20.84 16.74 2.85
C PRO A 271 20.48 15.25 2.92
N PRO A 272 19.23 14.88 2.61
CA PRO A 272 18.87 13.46 2.50
C PRO A 272 19.82 12.78 1.53
N ALA A 273 20.20 11.53 1.84
CA ALA A 273 21.04 10.72 0.97
C ALA A 273 20.42 10.70 -0.43
N ARG A 274 21.21 11.05 -1.46
CA ARG A 274 20.76 10.87 -2.83
C ARG A 274 20.69 9.38 -3.10
N LEU A 275 19.60 8.96 -3.73
CA LEU A 275 19.57 7.63 -4.32
C LEU A 275 20.62 7.58 -5.44
N PRO A 276 21.32 6.44 -5.62
CA PRO A 276 22.05 6.22 -6.85
C PRO A 276 21.07 6.32 -8.03
N ASP A 277 21.46 6.94 -9.14
CA ASP A 277 20.64 6.89 -10.35
C ASP A 277 20.54 5.43 -10.84
N ALA A 278 19.53 5.10 -11.66
CA ALA A 278 19.35 3.73 -12.18
C ALA A 278 20.61 3.19 -12.88
N GLU A 279 21.34 4.08 -13.56
CA GLU A 279 22.57 3.78 -14.30
C GLU A 279 23.78 3.56 -13.38
N ASP A 280 23.80 4.20 -12.20
CA ASP A 280 24.86 4.05 -11.21
C ASP A 280 24.62 2.87 -10.26
N ALA A 281 23.45 2.23 -10.36
CA ALA A 281 22.88 1.50 -9.25
C ALA A 281 23.73 0.29 -8.87
N TRP A 282 24.07 -0.61 -9.80
CA TRP A 282 24.81 -1.82 -9.45
C TRP A 282 25.64 -2.30 -10.64
N PRO A 283 26.95 -2.58 -10.48
CA PRO A 283 27.69 -3.30 -11.51
C PRO A 283 26.98 -4.64 -11.70
N SER A 284 26.50 -4.90 -12.92
CA SER A 284 25.97 -6.22 -13.26
C SER A 284 27.08 -7.22 -13.00
N GLU A 285 26.84 -8.24 -12.17
CA GLU A 285 27.79 -9.34 -11.92
C GLU A 285 27.97 -10.25 -13.16
N SER A 286 27.88 -9.70 -14.36
CA SER A 286 27.94 -10.41 -15.64
C SER A 286 29.37 -10.58 -16.17
N GLU A 287 30.43 -10.32 -15.39
CA GLU A 287 31.82 -10.42 -15.86
C GLU A 287 32.57 -11.71 -15.45
N GLU A 288 31.95 -12.68 -14.77
CA GLU A 288 32.64 -13.95 -14.40
C GLU A 288 32.07 -15.26 -14.99
N GLU A 289 31.20 -15.22 -16.01
CA GLU A 289 30.94 -16.41 -16.84
C GLU A 289 31.63 -16.31 -18.20
N GLU A 290 32.90 -16.72 -18.23
CA GLU A 290 33.62 -17.10 -19.44
C GLU A 290 32.84 -18.19 -20.21
N GLY A 291 32.37 -17.84 -21.41
CA GLY A 291 32.32 -18.79 -22.52
C GLY A 291 30.96 -19.40 -22.87
N ALA A 292 30.00 -18.58 -23.29
CA ALA A 292 28.96 -19.01 -24.21
C ALA A 292 28.89 -18.03 -25.39
N GLU A 293 29.44 -18.46 -26.52
CA GLU A 293 29.33 -17.79 -27.81
C GLU A 293 27.87 -17.83 -28.27
N TYR A 294 27.10 -16.80 -27.91
CA TYR A 294 25.78 -16.58 -28.46
C TYR A 294 25.92 -15.86 -29.80
N THR A 295 25.51 -16.56 -30.86
CA THR A 295 25.32 -16.01 -32.20
C THR A 295 24.26 -14.91 -32.16
N GLU A 296 24.66 -13.70 -32.55
CA GLU A 296 23.77 -12.57 -32.88
C GLU A 296 22.81 -12.99 -34.01
N GLU A 297 21.58 -13.37 -33.65
CA GLU A 297 20.48 -13.48 -34.61
C GLU A 297 19.89 -12.08 -34.83
N GLU A 298 19.79 -11.72 -36.11
CA GLU A 298 19.36 -10.43 -36.64
C GLU A 298 18.01 -9.99 -36.05
N GLU A 299 18.00 -8.84 -35.36
CA GLU A 299 16.80 -8.09 -35.02
C GLU A 299 16.01 -7.79 -36.31
N GLN A 300 14.95 -8.57 -36.53
CA GLN A 300 13.92 -8.25 -37.52
C GLN A 300 13.01 -7.18 -36.92
N ASP A 301 12.80 -6.12 -37.69
CA ASP A 301 11.84 -5.04 -37.45
C ASP A 301 10.51 -5.58 -36.89
N GLU A 302 10.30 -5.41 -35.58
CA GLU A 302 9.00 -5.63 -34.95
C GLU A 302 8.01 -4.61 -35.52
N GLU A 303 7.19 -5.06 -36.49
CA GLU A 303 6.02 -4.33 -36.95
C GLU A 303 5.20 -3.92 -35.72
N GLU A 304 5.10 -2.61 -35.51
CA GLU A 304 4.32 -1.89 -34.50
C GLU A 304 2.93 -2.54 -34.34
N ALA A 305 2.84 -3.52 -33.45
CA ALA A 305 1.62 -4.28 -33.24
C ALA A 305 0.59 -3.36 -32.58
N ASP A 306 -0.48 -3.04 -33.32
CA ASP A 306 -1.61 -2.23 -32.86
C ASP A 306 -1.98 -2.59 -31.39
N GLU A 307 -1.67 -1.68 -30.46
CA GLU A 307 -2.00 -1.88 -29.05
C GLU A 307 -3.51 -2.15 -28.93
N PRO A 308 -3.91 -3.22 -28.22
CA PRO A 308 -5.32 -3.59 -28.14
C PRO A 308 -6.13 -2.45 -27.52
N GLU A 309 -7.17 -2.00 -28.23
CA GLU A 309 -8.06 -0.93 -27.76
C GLU A 309 -8.59 -1.25 -26.34
N GLY A 310 -8.24 -0.41 -25.36
CA GLY A 310 -8.71 -0.57 -23.98
C GLY A 310 -10.24 -0.60 -23.86
N ILE A 311 -10.75 -1.52 -23.05
CA ILE A 311 -12.19 -1.71 -22.82
C ILE A 311 -12.61 -1.25 -21.43
N ALA A 312 -13.88 -0.87 -21.30
CA ALA A 312 -14.52 -0.51 -20.04
C ALA A 312 -15.97 -0.99 -19.99
N PHE A 313 -16.55 -0.93 -18.79
CA PHE A 313 -17.92 -1.33 -18.53
C PHE A 313 -18.71 -0.22 -17.84
N ARG A 314 -20.03 -0.24 -18.00
CA ARG A 314 -20.96 0.66 -17.31
C ARG A 314 -21.36 0.05 -15.98
N VAL A 315 -21.13 0.73 -14.87
CA VAL A 315 -21.50 0.25 -13.53
C VAL A 315 -22.66 1.09 -12.98
N PRO A 316 -23.83 0.49 -12.68
CA PRO A 316 -24.96 1.21 -12.12
C PRO A 316 -24.70 1.53 -10.65
N GLU A 317 -24.85 2.81 -10.30
CA GLU A 317 -24.90 3.26 -8.92
C GLU A 317 -26.33 3.64 -8.55
N SER A 318 -26.87 2.98 -7.52
CA SER A 318 -28.23 3.25 -7.04
C SER A 318 -28.26 4.58 -6.29
N ARG A 319 -29.22 5.45 -6.65
CA ARG A 319 -29.49 6.70 -5.92
C ARG A 319 -30.67 6.57 -4.96
N ALA A 320 -31.11 5.35 -4.68
CA ALA A 320 -32.30 5.07 -3.87
C ALA A 320 -32.25 5.73 -2.49
N VAL A 321 -31.08 5.73 -1.83
CA VAL A 321 -30.90 6.35 -0.52
C VAL A 321 -31.07 7.88 -0.61
N LEU A 322 -30.38 8.52 -1.57
CA LEU A 322 -30.45 9.97 -1.75
C LEU A 322 -31.88 10.44 -2.03
N PHE A 323 -32.56 9.81 -2.99
CA PHE A 323 -33.94 10.18 -3.31
C PHE A 323 -34.94 9.80 -2.21
N GLY A 324 -34.68 8.73 -1.46
CA GLY A 324 -35.46 8.39 -0.25
C GLY A 324 -35.36 9.49 0.82
N VAL A 325 -34.15 10.02 1.05
CA VAL A 325 -33.92 11.15 1.97
C VAL A 325 -34.60 12.42 1.47
N LEU A 326 -34.49 12.75 0.18
CA LEU A 326 -35.18 13.90 -0.41
C LEU A 326 -36.71 13.76 -0.29
N GLY A 327 -37.26 12.57 -0.52
CA GLY A 327 -38.68 12.28 -0.31
C GLY A 327 -39.12 12.46 1.15
N LEU A 328 -38.26 12.07 2.10
CA LEU A 328 -38.48 12.27 3.53
C LEU A 328 -38.41 13.75 3.93
N LEU A 329 -37.46 14.51 3.40
CA LEU A 329 -37.41 15.97 3.63
C LEU A 329 -38.64 16.67 3.04
N ALA A 330 -39.05 16.30 1.83
CA ALA A 330 -40.27 16.83 1.20
C ALA A 330 -41.52 16.50 2.03
N MET A 331 -41.62 15.28 2.55
CA MET A 331 -42.69 14.87 3.47
C MET A 331 -42.74 15.77 4.70
N PHE A 332 -41.61 16.01 5.38
CA PHE A 332 -41.57 16.88 6.56
C PHE A 332 -41.99 18.32 6.24
N LEU A 333 -41.54 18.88 5.12
CA LEU A 333 -41.92 20.23 4.70
C LEU A 333 -43.41 20.35 4.43
N ILE A 334 -44.04 19.34 3.81
CA ILE A 334 -45.48 19.35 3.54
C ILE A 334 -46.27 19.13 4.84
N LEU A 335 -45.76 18.32 5.77
CA LEU A 335 -46.42 18.04 7.05
C LEU A 335 -46.60 19.30 7.93
N ILE A 336 -45.74 20.31 7.75
CA ILE A 336 -45.87 21.63 8.41
C ILE A 336 -47.17 22.33 8.00
N ILE A 337 -47.66 22.08 6.78
CA ILE A 337 -48.81 22.77 6.19
C ILE A 337 -50.06 21.87 6.17
N HIS A 338 -49.88 20.56 5.98
CA HIS A 338 -50.96 19.59 5.79
C HIS A 338 -50.77 18.33 6.63
N THR A 339 -51.78 17.96 7.42
CA THR A 339 -51.77 16.75 8.26
C THR A 339 -52.43 15.55 7.56
N THR A 340 -51.95 15.18 6.37
CA THR A 340 -52.56 14.09 5.58
C THR A 340 -51.68 12.83 5.56
N PRO A 341 -52.21 11.64 5.88
CA PRO A 341 -51.39 10.43 6.06
C PRO A 341 -50.77 9.86 4.77
N TRP A 342 -51.24 10.25 3.58
CA TRP A 342 -50.67 9.76 2.31
C TRP A 342 -49.25 10.28 2.03
N LEU A 343 -48.77 11.26 2.79
CA LEU A 343 -47.40 11.81 2.65
C LEU A 343 -46.30 10.78 2.95
N LEU A 344 -46.62 9.69 3.67
CA LEU A 344 -45.71 8.56 3.90
C LEU A 344 -45.29 7.84 2.61
N VAL A 345 -45.97 8.10 1.49
CA VAL A 345 -45.61 7.56 0.17
C VAL A 345 -44.39 8.28 -0.42
N LEU A 346 -44.09 9.52 -0.02
CA LEU A 346 -43.01 10.32 -0.63
C LEU A 346 -41.61 9.71 -0.45
N PRO A 347 -41.18 9.23 0.73
CA PRO A 347 -39.90 8.54 0.88
C PRO A 347 -39.85 7.23 0.08
N VAL A 348 -40.95 6.48 0.05
CA VAL A 348 -41.06 5.21 -0.69
C VAL A 348 -40.96 5.45 -2.19
N PHE A 349 -41.65 6.47 -2.69
CA PHE A 349 -41.59 6.89 -4.09
C PHE A 349 -40.19 7.39 -4.45
N GLY A 350 -39.57 8.21 -3.59
CA GLY A 350 -38.19 8.66 -3.78
C GLY A 350 -37.21 7.50 -3.86
N TRP A 351 -37.30 6.55 -2.92
CA TRP A 351 -36.47 5.35 -2.93
C TRP A 351 -36.68 4.51 -4.19
N TRP A 352 -37.94 4.25 -4.57
CA TRP A 352 -38.30 3.52 -5.77
C TRP A 352 -37.77 4.20 -7.04
N TYR A 353 -37.94 5.52 -7.14
CA TYR A 353 -37.44 6.32 -8.26
C TYR A 353 -35.91 6.25 -8.35
N GLY A 354 -35.20 6.44 -7.24
CA GLY A 354 -33.73 6.37 -7.20
C GLY A 354 -33.17 4.97 -7.46
N ALA A 355 -33.95 3.91 -7.20
CA ALA A 355 -33.61 2.54 -7.58
C ALA A 355 -33.91 2.23 -9.05
N ARG A 356 -34.96 2.85 -9.62
CA ARG A 356 -35.44 2.61 -10.99
C ARG A 356 -34.56 3.28 -12.06
N TYR A 357 -33.94 4.41 -11.71
CA TYR A 357 -33.13 5.24 -12.61
C TYR A 357 -31.71 5.41 -12.06
N PRO A 358 -30.87 4.35 -12.09
CA PRO A 358 -29.48 4.45 -11.67
C PRO A 358 -28.69 5.36 -12.62
N HIS A 359 -27.64 5.98 -12.08
CA HIS A 359 -26.59 6.55 -12.90
C HIS A 359 -25.57 5.48 -13.25
N PHE A 360 -24.93 5.59 -14.40
CA PHE A 360 -23.87 4.67 -14.80
C PHE A 360 -22.53 5.39 -14.78
N TYR A 361 -21.51 4.70 -14.29
CA TYR A 361 -20.15 5.19 -14.26
C TYR A 361 -19.22 4.23 -15.02
N CYS A 362 -18.12 4.77 -15.53
CA CYS A 362 -17.04 3.97 -16.11
C CYS A 362 -16.45 3.03 -15.04
N SER A 363 -16.23 1.77 -15.40
CA SER A 363 -15.63 0.76 -14.50
C SER A 363 -14.14 0.92 -14.28
N ASP A 364 -13.49 1.76 -15.08
CA ASP A 364 -12.06 2.08 -14.93
C ASP A 364 -11.83 2.85 -13.62
N GLY A 365 -10.87 2.34 -12.83
CA GLY A 365 -10.66 2.77 -11.44
C GLY A 365 -10.20 4.23 -11.33
N ASP A 366 -9.46 4.69 -12.34
CA ASP A 366 -8.94 6.05 -12.39
C ASP A 366 -9.94 7.02 -13.02
N CYS A 367 -10.78 6.54 -13.94
CA CYS A 367 -11.73 7.38 -14.65
C CYS A 367 -12.97 7.76 -13.83
N ASN A 368 -13.72 6.75 -13.34
CA ASN A 368 -15.00 6.88 -12.63
C ASN A 368 -15.97 7.97 -13.17
N ARG A 369 -15.96 8.24 -14.48
CA ARG A 369 -16.76 9.32 -15.07
C ARG A 369 -18.19 8.83 -15.34
N LEU A 370 -19.17 9.74 -15.21
CA LEU A 370 -20.55 9.47 -15.58
C LEU A 370 -20.63 9.12 -17.08
N VAL A 371 -21.29 8.02 -17.40
CA VAL A 371 -21.52 7.53 -18.76
C VAL A 371 -23.01 7.34 -19.00
N GLU A 372 -23.47 7.64 -20.21
CA GLU A 372 -24.83 7.38 -20.63
C GLU A 372 -24.96 5.96 -21.21
N LEU A 373 -26.17 5.42 -21.23
CA LEU A 373 -26.44 4.11 -21.86
C LEU A 373 -26.18 4.14 -23.37
N THR A 374 -26.24 5.31 -23.99
CA THR A 374 -26.00 5.54 -25.42
C THR A 374 -24.52 5.73 -25.77
N ASP A 375 -23.65 5.95 -24.78
CA ASP A 375 -22.23 6.20 -25.03
C ASP A 375 -21.53 4.93 -25.49
N ALA A 376 -20.91 4.92 -26.68
CA ALA A 376 -20.11 3.79 -27.15
C ALA A 376 -18.69 3.78 -26.54
N ARG A 377 -18.19 4.94 -26.12
CA ARG A 377 -16.89 5.15 -25.49
C ARG A 377 -17.06 6.03 -24.25
N CYS A 378 -16.20 5.82 -23.26
CA CYS A 378 -16.21 6.67 -22.08
C CYS A 378 -15.71 8.09 -22.44
N PRO A 379 -16.44 9.17 -22.08
CA PRO A 379 -16.00 10.55 -22.33
C PRO A 379 -14.81 10.98 -21.44
N GLY A 380 -14.40 10.13 -20.49
CA GLY A 380 -13.24 10.38 -19.62
C GLY A 380 -11.97 9.72 -20.16
N CYS A 381 -11.91 8.39 -20.16
CA CYS A 381 -10.72 7.63 -20.55
C CYS A 381 -10.69 7.22 -22.04
N GLY A 382 -11.76 7.44 -22.82
CA GLY A 382 -11.82 7.05 -24.23
C GLY A 382 -11.99 5.54 -24.51
N GLN A 383 -11.90 4.71 -23.48
CA GLN A 383 -12.08 3.25 -23.57
C GLN A 383 -13.48 2.89 -24.09
N ARG A 384 -13.55 1.76 -24.79
CA ARG A 384 -14.79 1.27 -25.41
C ARG A 384 -15.71 0.64 -24.36
N LEU A 385 -16.96 1.09 -24.29
CA LEU A 385 -17.93 0.62 -23.29
C LEU A 385 -18.69 -0.61 -23.77
N VAL A 386 -18.19 -1.80 -23.43
CA VAL A 386 -18.63 -3.07 -24.05
C VAL A 386 -19.90 -3.67 -23.43
N ALA A 387 -20.14 -3.47 -22.13
CA ALA A 387 -21.34 -3.98 -21.46
C ALA A 387 -21.71 -3.16 -20.21
N THR A 388 -22.85 -3.51 -19.60
CA THR A 388 -23.32 -2.95 -18.33
C THR A 388 -23.27 -4.04 -17.26
N LEU A 389 -22.50 -3.78 -16.20
CA LEU A 389 -22.35 -4.71 -15.07
C LEU A 389 -23.50 -4.55 -14.09
N ARG A 390 -23.74 -5.57 -13.26
CA ARG A 390 -24.71 -5.48 -12.17
C ARG A 390 -24.08 -4.94 -10.90
N LYS A 391 -22.81 -5.28 -10.65
CA LYS A 391 -21.99 -4.80 -9.53
C LYS A 391 -20.57 -4.53 -10.03
N SER A 392 -19.90 -3.55 -9.43
CA SER A 392 -18.50 -3.19 -9.78
C SER A 392 -17.54 -4.37 -9.67
N ARG A 393 -17.69 -5.22 -8.66
CA ARG A 393 -16.84 -6.41 -8.44
C ARG A 393 -16.89 -7.46 -9.55
N ASP A 394 -17.93 -7.44 -10.39
CA ASP A 394 -18.11 -8.41 -11.48
C ASP A 394 -17.27 -8.00 -12.72
N ARG A 395 -16.42 -6.97 -12.60
CA ARG A 395 -15.58 -6.42 -13.69
C ARG A 395 -14.62 -7.46 -14.26
N TRP A 396 -13.82 -8.10 -13.42
CA TRP A 396 -12.80 -9.06 -13.85
C TRP A 396 -13.40 -10.24 -14.63
N ASP A 397 -14.50 -10.82 -14.13
CA ASP A 397 -15.23 -11.88 -14.82
C ASP A 397 -15.78 -11.45 -16.18
N ALA A 398 -16.22 -10.20 -16.30
CA ALA A 398 -16.79 -9.66 -17.54
C ALA A 398 -15.70 -9.37 -18.58
N GLU A 399 -14.54 -8.90 -18.12
CA GLU A 399 -13.35 -8.68 -18.91
C GLU A 399 -12.79 -10.00 -19.46
N GLU A 400 -12.62 -11.01 -18.61
CA GLU A 400 -12.19 -12.34 -19.02
C GLU A 400 -13.17 -12.95 -20.06
N LYS A 401 -14.48 -12.84 -19.84
CA LYS A 401 -15.50 -13.32 -20.79
C LYS A 401 -15.45 -12.60 -22.12
N TYR A 402 -15.25 -11.28 -22.10
CA TYR A 402 -15.17 -10.48 -23.30
C TYR A 402 -13.97 -10.93 -24.16
N TRP A 403 -12.80 -11.08 -23.55
CA TRP A 403 -11.60 -11.51 -24.26
C TRP A 403 -11.70 -12.95 -24.78
N ARG A 404 -12.28 -13.87 -23.99
CA ARG A 404 -12.60 -15.22 -24.46
C ARG A 404 -13.50 -15.22 -25.71
N GLN A 405 -14.45 -14.29 -25.81
CA GLN A 405 -15.34 -14.17 -26.97
C GLN A 405 -14.65 -13.57 -28.21
N GLN A 406 -13.64 -12.71 -28.01
CA GLN A 406 -12.86 -12.11 -29.09
C GLN A 406 -11.79 -13.05 -29.65
N GLY A 407 -11.66 -14.27 -29.13
CA GLY A 407 -10.67 -15.25 -29.60
C GLY A 407 -9.22 -14.93 -29.20
N GLY A 408 -9.01 -13.90 -28.38
CA GLY A 408 -7.72 -13.50 -27.83
C GLY A 408 -7.86 -13.28 -26.34
N GLY A 409 -7.34 -14.22 -25.53
CA GLY A 409 -7.11 -13.94 -24.11
C GLY A 409 -5.97 -12.92 -23.99
N PRO A 410 -5.99 -12.00 -23.01
CA PRO A 410 -4.96 -10.98 -22.80
C PRO A 410 -3.59 -11.55 -22.35
N GLY A 411 -3.33 -12.83 -22.63
CA GLY A 411 -2.08 -13.53 -22.32
C GLY A 411 -1.83 -14.79 -23.16
N ALA A 412 -2.60 -15.04 -24.22
CA ALA A 412 -2.28 -16.12 -25.15
C ALA A 412 -1.27 -15.62 -26.19
N ARG A 413 -0.01 -15.38 -25.76
CA ARG A 413 1.10 -15.43 -26.69
C ARG A 413 1.13 -16.85 -27.24
N GLN A 414 0.98 -16.98 -28.55
CA GLN A 414 1.28 -18.24 -29.23
C GLN A 414 2.80 -18.37 -29.16
N ASP A 415 3.29 -19.26 -28.30
CA ASP A 415 4.68 -19.71 -28.40
C ASP A 415 4.87 -20.34 -29.80
N PRO A 416 5.89 -19.92 -30.58
CA PRO A 416 6.21 -20.54 -31.86
C PRO A 416 6.68 -22.00 -31.74
#